data_AF-C7ZLJ5-F1
#
_entry.id   AF-C7ZLJ5-F1
#
_cell.length_a   1.000
_cell.length_b   1.000
_cell.length_c   1.000
_cell.angle_alpha   90.00
_cell.angle_beta   90.00
_cell.angle_gamma   90.00
#
_symmetry.space_group_name_H-M   'P 1'
#
loop_
_entity.id
_entity.type
_entity.pdbx_description
1 polymer ?
#
loop_
_entity_poly.entity_id
_entity_poly.type
_entity_poly.pdbx_seq_one_letter_code
_entity_poly.pdbx_strand_id
1 'polypeptide(L)'
;MYHVRLNLKSADRYLPYQAFDTMQVVNDLAVRPEGWVQHVQRYTAIISTALLYGWRTLATDTSYVKDLLEWMDVTTEAANFQLVGFYRFLRSLSFIALLDAR
;
A
#
# COMPACT_ATOMS: atom_id res chain seq x y z
N MET A 1 0.47 14.57 -11.72
CA MET A 1 0.65 13.29 -12.43
C MET A 1 -0.49 12.30 -12.16
N TYR A 2 -0.83 11.94 -10.91
CA TYR A 2 -1.86 10.91 -10.62
C TYR A 2 -3.32 11.28 -10.98
N HIS A 3 -3.65 12.57 -10.99
CA HIS A 3 -4.99 13.10 -11.29
C HIS A 3 -5.52 12.73 -12.70
N VAL A 4 -4.63 12.43 -13.66
CA VAL A 4 -5.03 12.00 -15.01
C VAL A 4 -5.54 10.54 -15.00
N ARG A 5 -5.00 9.72 -14.09
CA ARG A 5 -5.30 8.27 -14.02
C ARG A 5 -6.39 7.95 -13.00
N LEU A 6 -6.54 8.79 -11.98
CA LEU A 6 -7.62 8.73 -11.00
C LEU A 6 -8.93 9.38 -11.48
N ASN A 7 -9.00 9.82 -12.74
CA ASN A 7 -10.26 10.22 -13.36
C ASN A 7 -11.13 8.98 -13.62
N LEU A 8 -12.43 9.06 -13.31
CA LEU A 8 -13.41 8.00 -13.49
C LEU A 8 -13.28 7.27 -14.84
N LYS A 9 -13.16 8.02 -15.95
CA LYS A 9 -13.01 7.45 -17.30
C LYS A 9 -11.72 6.64 -17.50
N SER A 10 -10.65 7.04 -16.82
CA SER A 10 -9.35 6.35 -16.87
C SER A 10 -9.34 5.13 -15.94
N ALA A 11 -10.03 5.23 -14.79
CA ALA A 11 -10.13 4.17 -13.81
C ALA A 11 -10.96 2.98 -14.30
N ASP A 12 -12.04 3.21 -15.06
CA ASP A 12 -12.90 2.15 -15.61
C ASP A 12 -12.14 1.15 -16.50
N ARG A 13 -11.07 1.60 -17.17
CA ARG A 13 -10.21 0.71 -17.98
C ARG A 13 -9.51 -0.36 -17.16
N TYR A 14 -9.44 -0.20 -15.83
CA TYR A 14 -8.80 -1.15 -14.93
C TYR A 14 -9.78 -2.16 -14.32
N LEU A 15 -11.10 -2.01 -14.50
CA LEU A 15 -12.11 -2.93 -13.94
C LEU A 15 -11.86 -4.40 -14.29
N PRO A 16 -11.49 -4.79 -15.52
CA PRO A 16 -11.19 -6.19 -15.83
C PRO A 16 -10.00 -6.73 -15.04
N TYR A 17 -8.98 -5.91 -14.80
CA TYR A 17 -7.81 -6.31 -14.01
C TYR A 17 -8.17 -6.41 -12.53
N GLN A 18 -8.95 -5.47 -12.00
CA GLN A 18 -9.44 -5.53 -10.62
C GLN A 18 -10.26 -6.81 -10.38
N ALA A 19 -11.14 -7.18 -11.33
CA ALA A 19 -11.91 -8.42 -11.24
C ALA A 19 -11.01 -9.66 -11.21
N PHE A 20 -10.00 -9.71 -12.09
CA PHE A 20 -9.02 -10.80 -12.12
C PHE A 20 -8.22 -10.90 -10.81
N ASP A 21 -7.63 -9.80 -10.35
CA ASP A 21 -6.81 -9.77 -9.14
C ASP A 21 -7.65 -10.09 -7.89
N THR A 22 -8.95 -9.74 -7.91
CA THR A 22 -9.89 -10.08 -6.83
C THR A 22 -10.14 -11.59 -6.78
N MET A 23 -10.36 -12.24 -7.92
CA MET A 23 -10.51 -13.71 -7.96
C MET A 23 -9.25 -14.41 -7.46
N GLN A 24 -8.07 -13.88 -7.81
CA GLN A 24 -6.80 -14.43 -7.34
C GLN A 24 -6.67 -14.36 -5.82
N VAL A 25 -7.05 -13.24 -5.20
CA VAL A 25 -7.07 -13.10 -3.73
C VAL A 25 -8.05 -14.05 -3.07
N VAL A 26 -9.27 -14.17 -3.62
CA VAL A 26 -10.28 -15.08 -3.08
C VAL A 26 -9.79 -16.51 -3.13
N ASN A 27 -9.15 -16.91 -4.24
CA ASN A 27 -8.53 -18.23 -4.35
C ASN A 27 -7.39 -18.42 -3.34
N ASP A 28 -6.50 -17.43 -3.18
CA ASP A 28 -5.41 -17.51 -2.21
C ASP A 28 -5.91 -17.59 -0.76
N LEU A 29 -6.98 -16.88 -0.42
CA LEU A 29 -7.65 -16.97 0.87
C LEU A 29 -8.32 -18.34 1.09
N ALA A 30 -8.86 -18.94 0.03
CA ALA A 30 -9.46 -20.27 0.11
C ALA A 30 -8.42 -21.39 0.27
N VAL A 31 -7.25 -21.26 -0.36
CA VAL A 31 -6.19 -22.29 -0.36
C VAL A 31 -5.21 -22.11 0.80
N ARG A 32 -4.89 -20.87 1.18
CA ARG A 32 -3.88 -20.49 2.20
C ARG A 32 -4.39 -19.35 3.10
N PRO A 33 -5.40 -19.59 3.94
CA PRO A 33 -6.01 -18.56 4.78
C PRO A 33 -5.05 -17.98 5.83
N GLU A 34 -4.02 -18.71 6.24
CA GLU A 34 -3.02 -18.29 7.23
C GLU A 34 -2.23 -17.04 6.80
N GLY A 35 -2.15 -16.78 5.49
CA GLY A 35 -1.44 -15.64 4.91
C GLY A 35 -2.35 -14.46 4.51
N TRP A 36 -3.55 -14.34 5.09
CA TRP A 36 -4.56 -13.38 4.61
C TRP A 36 -4.07 -11.93 4.52
N VAL A 37 -3.24 -11.48 5.48
CA VAL A 37 -2.68 -10.13 5.49
C VAL A 37 -1.80 -9.93 4.26
N GLN A 38 -0.89 -10.86 3.99
CA GLN A 38 0.01 -10.78 2.84
C GLN A 38 -0.78 -10.82 1.52
N HIS A 39 -1.85 -11.61 1.44
CA HIS A 39 -2.70 -11.69 0.25
C HIS A 39 -3.40 -10.35 -0.04
N VAL A 40 -3.92 -9.68 1.00
CA VAL A 40 -4.58 -8.37 0.88
C VAL A 40 -3.57 -7.25 0.60
N GLN A 41 -2.41 -7.26 1.25
CA GLN A 41 -1.32 -6.32 0.98
C GLN A 41 -0.85 -6.43 -0.48
N ARG A 42 -0.62 -7.65 -0.97
CA ARG A 42 -0.23 -7.90 -2.37
C ARG A 42 -1.29 -7.39 -3.34
N TYR A 43 -2.55 -7.70 -3.10
CA TYR A 43 -3.67 -7.22 -3.93
C TYR A 43 -3.71 -5.71 -4.04
N THR A 44 -3.59 -5.05 -2.89
CA THR A 44 -3.58 -3.59 -2.81
C THR A 44 -2.41 -3.02 -3.61
N ALA A 45 -1.21 -3.59 -3.45
CA ALA A 45 -0.04 -3.19 -4.23
C ALA A 45 -0.26 -3.34 -5.74
N ILE A 46 -0.82 -4.46 -6.21
CA ILE A 46 -1.08 -4.71 -7.64
C ILE A 46 -2.04 -3.66 -8.22
N ILE A 47 -3.17 -3.41 -7.55
CA ILE A 47 -4.16 -2.45 -8.03
C ILE A 47 -3.59 -1.02 -7.97
N SER A 48 -2.91 -0.66 -6.88
CA SER A 48 -2.30 0.65 -6.73
C SER A 48 -1.27 0.92 -7.81
N THR A 49 -0.37 -0.03 -8.13
CA THR A 49 0.62 0.18 -9.18
C THR A 49 -0.01 0.21 -10.57
N ALA A 50 -1.03 -0.62 -10.81
CA ALA A 50 -1.78 -0.60 -12.06
C ALA A 50 -2.47 0.76 -12.27
N LEU A 51 -3.16 1.28 -11.24
CA LEU A 51 -3.91 2.53 -11.35
C LEU A 51 -2.99 3.76 -11.41
N LEU A 52 -1.99 3.83 -10.52
CA LEU A 52 -1.12 4.99 -10.37
C LEU A 52 -0.04 5.06 -11.45
N TYR A 53 0.54 3.91 -11.82
CA TYR A 53 1.69 3.84 -12.71
C TYR A 53 1.41 3.13 -14.05
N GLY A 54 0.32 2.36 -14.15
CA GLY A 54 -0.10 1.71 -15.41
C GLY A 54 0.63 0.41 -15.72
N TRP A 55 1.31 -0.16 -14.74
CA TRP A 55 1.95 -1.45 -14.86
C TRP A 55 1.57 -2.33 -13.68
N ARG A 56 1.46 -3.63 -13.94
CA ARG A 56 1.08 -4.63 -12.94
C ARG A 56 2.33 -5.28 -12.36
N THR A 57 2.37 -5.39 -11.04
CA THR A 57 3.42 -6.09 -10.31
C THR A 57 3.04 -7.55 -10.16
N LEU A 58 3.60 -8.42 -11.00
CA LEU A 58 3.19 -9.84 -11.04
C LEU A 58 3.75 -10.68 -9.87
N ALA A 59 4.72 -10.16 -9.12
CA ALA A 59 5.35 -10.85 -8.01
C ALA A 59 5.61 -9.92 -6.82
N THR A 60 5.29 -10.41 -5.62
CA THR A 60 5.61 -9.78 -4.33
C THR A 60 7.10 -9.69 -4.06
N ASP A 61 7.92 -10.46 -4.78
CA ASP A 61 9.36 -10.54 -4.57
C ASP A 61 10.16 -9.62 -5.51
N THR A 62 9.47 -8.75 -6.25
CA THR A 62 10.18 -7.66 -6.92
C THR A 62 10.60 -6.64 -5.87
N SER A 63 11.86 -6.18 -5.92
CA SER A 63 12.42 -5.21 -4.96
C SER A 63 11.48 -4.02 -4.75
N TYR A 64 10.90 -3.52 -5.85
CA TYR A 64 9.96 -2.41 -5.81
C TYR A 64 8.69 -2.66 -4.97
N VAL A 65 8.07 -3.85 -5.04
CA VAL A 65 6.86 -4.14 -4.25
C VAL A 65 7.20 -4.27 -2.78
N LYS A 66 8.35 -4.89 -2.47
CA LYS A 66 8.85 -4.96 -1.09
C LYS A 66 9.12 -3.58 -0.53
N ASP A 67 9.83 -2.73 -1.27
CA ASP A 67 10.11 -1.35 -0.86
C ASP A 67 8.81 -0.56 -0.65
N LEU A 68 7.79 -0.77 -1.52
CA LEU A 68 6.49 -0.12 -1.39
C LEU A 68 5.74 -0.60 -0.14
N LEU A 69 5.72 -1.91 0.13
CA LEU A 69 5.06 -2.49 1.30
C LEU A 69 5.77 -2.07 2.60
N GLU A 70 7.10 -2.10 2.62
CA GLU A 70 7.90 -1.64 3.76
C GLU A 70 7.65 -0.14 4.03
N TRP A 71 7.60 0.68 2.98
CA TRP A 71 7.24 2.09 3.11
C TRP A 71 5.82 2.29 3.66
N MET A 72 4.86 1.46 3.24
CA MET A 72 3.49 1.49 3.76
C MET A 72 3.43 1.10 5.25
N ASP A 73 4.21 0.10 5.68
CA ASP A 73 4.26 -0.32 7.08
C ASP A 73 4.88 0.79 7.95
N VAL A 74 6.02 1.36 7.54
CA VAL A 74 6.68 2.48 8.26
C VAL A 74 5.77 3.71 8.37
N THR A 75 5.04 4.04 7.29
CA THR A 75 4.12 5.19 7.31
C THR A 75 2.84 4.93 8.11
N THR A 76 2.41 3.67 8.20
CA THR A 76 1.30 3.27 9.09
C THR A 76 1.71 3.38 10.55
N GLU A 77 2.95 3.02 10.91
CA GLU A 77 3.46 3.26 12.27
C GLU A 77 3.56 4.75 12.59
N ALA A 78 3.94 5.58 11.62
CA ALA A 78 3.91 7.03 11.78
C ALA A 78 2.49 7.57 12.02
N ALA A 79 1.45 6.86 11.59
CA ALA A 79 0.07 7.22 11.92
C ALA A 79 -0.23 7.06 13.42
N ASN A 80 0.55 6.28 14.19
CA ASN A 80 0.42 6.21 15.65
C ASN A 80 0.85 7.50 16.37
N PHE A 81 1.47 8.45 15.67
CA PHE A 81 1.77 9.78 16.20
C PHE A 81 0.54 10.73 16.21
N GLN A 82 -0.68 10.21 16.30
CA GLN A 82 -1.91 11.02 16.36
C GLN A 82 -1.86 12.06 17.50
N LEU A 83 -1.25 11.70 18.63
CA LEU A 83 -1.02 12.59 19.76
C LEU A 83 -0.10 13.77 19.42
N VAL A 84 0.90 13.56 18.57
CA VAL A 84 1.82 14.61 18.06
C VAL A 84 1.08 15.54 17.07
N GLY A 85 0.10 15.00 16.36
CA GLY A 85 -0.84 15.77 15.54
C GLY A 85 -1.68 16.73 16.39
N PHE A 86 -2.22 16.23 17.52
CA PHE A 86 -3.08 16.97 18.44
C PHE A 86 -2.32 18.00 19.28
N TYR A 87 -1.21 17.59 19.93
CA TYR A 87 -0.41 18.45 20.80
C TYR A 87 0.85 18.95 20.10
N ARG A 88 0.84 20.24 19.71
CA ARG A 88 1.94 20.87 18.98
C ARG A 88 3.30 20.80 19.68
N PHE A 89 3.35 20.75 21.01
CA PHE A 89 4.60 20.68 21.78
C PHE A 89 5.29 19.31 21.69
N LEU A 90 4.54 18.23 21.41
CA LEU A 90 5.10 16.88 21.25
C LEU A 90 5.89 16.71 19.93
N ARG A 91 5.73 17.62 18.97
CA ARG A 91 6.46 17.59 17.67
C ARG A 91 7.97 17.74 17.84
N SER A 92 8.40 18.47 18.87
CA SER A 92 9.83 18.64 19.17
C SER A 92 10.48 17.32 19.63
N LEU A 93 9.72 16.45 20.30
CA LEU A 93 10.22 15.17 20.83
C LEU A 93 10.28 14.09 19.75
N SER A 94 9.27 14.02 18.88
CA SER A 94 9.26 13.08 17.76
C SER A 94 10.39 13.33 16.76
N PHE A 95 10.82 14.59 16.57
CA PHE A 95 11.94 14.92 15.68
C PHE A 95 13.29 14.41 16.22
N ILE A 96 13.48 14.42 17.54
CA ILE A 96 14.69 13.90 18.20
C ILE A 96 14.71 12.37 18.13
N ALA A 97 13.58 11.71 18.39
CA ALA A 97 13.47 10.25 18.34
C ALA A 97 13.73 9.66 16.93
N LEU A 98 13.38 10.39 15.86
CA LEU A 98 13.63 9.96 14.48
C LEU A 98 15.10 10.12 14.05
N LEU A 99 15.88 10.94 14.76
CA LEU A 99 17.32 11.15 14.52
C LEU A 99 18.18 10.06 15.19
N ASP A 100 17.75 9.51 16.33
CA ASP A 100 18.44 8.43 17.06
C ASP A 100 18.13 7.02 16.49
N ALA A 101 17.13 6.88 15.63
CA ALA A 101 16.74 5.59 15.02
C ALA A 101 17.50 5.26 13.72
N ARG A 102 18.61 5.95 13.43
CA ARG A 102 19.49 5.72 12.27
C ARG A 102 20.79 5.01 12.65
#